data_AF-A0A4Z2HY66-F1
#
_entry.id   AF-A0A4Z2HY66-F1
#
_cell.length_a   1.000
_cell.length_b   1.000
_cell.length_c   1.000
_cell.angle_alpha   90.00
_cell.angle_beta   90.00
_cell.angle_gamma   90.00
#
_symmetry.space_group_name_H-M   'P 1'
#
loop_
_entity.id
_entity.type
_entity.pdbx_description
1 polymer ?
#
loop_
_entity_poly.entity_id
_entity_poly.type
_entity_poly.pdbx_seq_one_letter_code
_entity_poly.pdbx_strand_id
1 'polypeptide(L)'
;MGCIQSIACKPRIRRENIVVYEVSASIDQCPTIIEENSPIVLRYKTPYFRASAGVVMPPVPRNETWVVGWIQACTQMEFYNTYGDIGMSSWELPELRECRVKAISDSDGVSYPWYGNTTETVTLTGPTSKPSRLTVSMNDNFYPSVTWAVPISNSNTPMLTHITRDQSFITWLVAMNSITKVGTHLREQLDV
;
A
#
# COMPACT_ATOMS: atom_id res chain seq x y z
N MET A 1 9.83 -36.07 -14.40
CA MET A 1 8.50 -36.46 -13.88
C MET A 1 8.49 -36.22 -12.38
N GLY A 2 7.66 -35.30 -11.90
CA GLY A 2 7.54 -34.97 -10.48
C GLY A 2 6.35 -34.05 -10.28
N CYS A 3 5.19 -34.64 -9.98
CA CYS A 3 3.97 -33.93 -9.60
C CYS A 3 4.14 -33.31 -8.22
N ILE A 4 3.94 -31.99 -8.11
CA ILE A 4 3.59 -31.35 -6.84
C ILE A 4 2.13 -30.94 -6.96
N GLN A 5 1.30 -31.63 -6.19
CA GLN A 5 -0.13 -31.41 -6.09
C GLN A 5 -0.38 -30.03 -5.49
N SER A 6 -0.84 -29.09 -6.32
CA SER A 6 -1.41 -27.84 -5.83
C SER A 6 -2.70 -28.16 -5.07
N ILE A 7 -2.75 -27.79 -3.78
CA ILE A 7 -3.97 -27.85 -2.97
C ILE A 7 -4.99 -26.92 -3.62
N ALA A 8 -5.93 -27.51 -4.35
CA ALA A 8 -7.05 -26.80 -4.95
C ALA A 8 -8.05 -26.43 -3.85
N CYS A 9 -7.81 -25.31 -3.16
CA CYS A 9 -8.88 -24.60 -2.45
C CYS A 9 -9.84 -24.06 -3.52
N LYS A 10 -10.95 -24.76 -3.75
CA LYS A 10 -12.02 -24.30 -4.64
C LYS A 10 -12.57 -22.96 -4.15
N PRO A 11 -12.38 -21.83 -4.86
CA PRO A 11 -13.17 -20.63 -4.57
C PRO A 11 -14.50 -20.81 -5.29
N ARG A 12 -15.51 -21.33 -4.59
CA ARG A 12 -16.91 -21.17 -5.00
C ARG A 12 -17.28 -19.69 -4.78
N ILE A 13 -16.97 -18.86 -5.78
CA ILE A 13 -17.69 -17.67 -6.29
C ILE A 13 -16.75 -17.07 -7.35
N ARG A 14 -16.84 -17.57 -8.59
CA ARG A 14 -16.44 -16.79 -9.77
C ARG A 14 -17.67 -15.95 -10.15
N ARG A 15 -17.74 -14.70 -9.70
CA ARG A 15 -18.63 -13.73 -10.37
C ARG A 15 -17.92 -13.32 -11.65
N GLU A 16 -18.30 -13.91 -12.79
CA GLU A 16 -17.68 -13.70 -14.11
C GLU A 16 -17.87 -12.26 -14.67
N ASN A 17 -18.52 -11.35 -13.92
CA ASN A 17 -19.01 -10.07 -14.42
C ASN A 17 -18.49 -8.83 -13.66
N ILE A 18 -17.45 -8.95 -12.82
CA ILE A 18 -16.76 -7.75 -12.32
C ILE A 18 -15.83 -7.27 -13.43
N VAL A 19 -16.09 -6.07 -13.96
CA VAL A 19 -15.33 -5.52 -15.09
C VAL A 19 -14.53 -4.32 -14.64
N VAL A 20 -13.22 -4.37 -14.80
CA VAL A 20 -12.35 -3.19 -14.69
C VAL A 20 -12.24 -2.58 -16.08
N TYR A 21 -12.74 -1.36 -16.26
CA TYR A 21 -12.78 -0.72 -17.58
C TYR A 21 -11.70 0.34 -17.78
N GLU A 22 -11.12 0.85 -16.68
CA GLU A 22 -10.00 1.78 -16.71
C GLU A 22 -9.12 1.53 -15.49
N VAL A 23 -7.81 1.66 -15.67
CA VAL A 23 -6.83 1.71 -14.57
C VAL A 23 -5.71 2.63 -15.00
N SER A 24 -5.26 3.47 -14.09
CA SER A 24 -4.08 4.31 -14.25
C SER A 24 -3.24 4.23 -12.97
N ALA A 25 -1.93 4.30 -13.15
CA ALA A 25 -0.95 4.40 -12.08
C ALA A 25 0.18 5.32 -12.54
N SER A 26 0.59 6.26 -11.69
CA SER A 26 1.62 7.24 -12.01
C SER A 26 2.27 7.80 -10.75
N ILE A 27 3.54 8.17 -10.85
CA ILE A 27 4.22 9.00 -9.86
C ILE A 27 4.24 10.44 -10.36
N ASP A 28 3.85 11.38 -9.51
CA ASP A 28 3.90 12.81 -9.82
C ASP A 28 5.32 13.22 -10.27
N GLN A 29 5.40 13.99 -11.35
CA GLN A 29 6.68 14.45 -11.90
C GLN A 29 7.14 15.72 -11.18
N CYS A 30 7.41 15.59 -9.89
CA CYS A 30 7.98 16.64 -9.05
C CYS A 30 9.17 16.10 -8.25
N PRO A 31 10.10 16.94 -7.79
CA PRO A 31 11.15 16.52 -6.89
C PRO A 31 10.59 16.32 -5.47
N THR A 32 11.31 15.54 -4.66
CA THR A 32 11.12 15.50 -3.21
C THR A 32 11.30 16.89 -2.61
N ILE A 33 10.34 17.33 -1.80
CA ILE A 33 10.40 18.62 -1.10
C ILE A 33 11.02 18.40 0.27
N ILE A 34 11.98 19.25 0.65
CA ILE A 34 12.64 19.20 1.95
C ILE A 34 12.16 20.39 2.79
N GLU A 35 11.82 20.12 4.05
CA GLU A 35 11.35 21.12 5.01
C GLU A 35 12.23 21.10 6.27
N GLU A 36 13.01 22.17 6.46
CA GLU A 36 13.99 22.31 7.54
C GLU A 36 13.58 23.31 8.62
N ASN A 37 12.28 23.67 8.65
CA ASN A 37 11.77 24.73 9.52
C ASN A 37 11.75 24.33 11.02
N SER A 38 11.96 23.05 11.34
CA SER A 38 11.96 22.56 12.71
C SER A 38 13.39 22.43 13.23
N PRO A 39 13.67 22.92 14.46
CA PRO A 39 14.98 22.76 15.08
C PRO A 39 15.28 21.33 15.54
N ILE A 40 14.30 20.41 15.48
CA ILE A 40 14.43 19.05 16.00
C ILE A 40 14.45 18.02 14.87
N VAL A 41 13.68 18.26 13.81
CA VAL A 41 13.53 17.30 12.71
C VAL A 41 13.63 17.96 11.33
N LEU A 42 14.21 17.25 10.38
CA LEU A 42 13.99 17.45 8.96
C LEU A 42 12.74 16.68 8.55
N ARG A 43 11.89 17.28 7.71
CA ARG A 43 10.84 16.55 7.00
C ARG A 43 11.15 16.54 5.52
N TYR A 44 10.77 15.47 4.85
CA TYR A 44 10.79 15.45 3.39
C TYR A 44 9.52 14.81 2.87
N LYS A 45 9.03 15.31 1.74
CA LYS A 45 7.82 14.86 1.10
C LYS A 45 8.17 14.33 -0.28
N THR A 46 8.01 13.04 -0.49
CA THR A 46 8.20 12.43 -1.81
C THR A 46 7.06 12.80 -2.75
N PRO A 47 7.24 12.65 -4.06
CA PRO A 47 6.14 12.72 -5.02
C PRO A 47 5.04 11.73 -4.68
N TYR A 48 3.81 12.05 -5.07
CA TYR A 48 2.69 11.15 -4.85
C TYR A 48 2.70 10.01 -5.86
N PHE A 49 2.54 8.79 -5.36
CA PHE A 49 2.03 7.67 -6.14
C PHE A 49 0.51 7.79 -6.21
N ARG A 50 -0.01 7.82 -7.43
CA ARG A 50 -1.45 7.90 -7.73
C ARG A 50 -1.85 6.64 -8.46
N ALA A 51 -2.89 5.97 -7.97
CA ALA A 51 -3.57 4.92 -8.70
C ALA A 51 -5.08 5.22 -8.76
N SER A 52 -5.72 4.90 -9.87
CA SER A 52 -7.18 5.03 -10.03
C SER A 52 -7.71 3.93 -10.92
N ALA A 53 -8.86 3.38 -10.57
CA ALA A 53 -9.53 2.36 -11.35
C ALA A 53 -11.04 2.57 -11.38
N GLY A 54 -11.61 2.40 -12.57
CA GLY A 54 -13.05 2.32 -12.79
C GLY A 54 -13.48 0.87 -12.86
N VAL A 55 -14.44 0.50 -12.02
CA VAL A 55 -14.96 -0.87 -11.90
C VAL A 55 -16.48 -0.87 -12.10
N VAL A 56 -16.98 -1.87 -12.81
CA VAL A 56 -18.40 -2.20 -12.89
C VAL A 56 -18.63 -3.45 -12.07
N MET A 57 -19.38 -3.30 -10.98
CA MET A 57 -19.83 -4.41 -10.14
C MET A 57 -21.20 -4.89 -10.61
N PRO A 58 -21.42 -6.21 -10.74
CA PRO A 58 -22.75 -6.74 -11.03
C PRO A 58 -23.71 -6.50 -9.86
N PRO A 59 -25.04 -6.60 -10.08
CA PRO A 59 -26.04 -6.52 -9.02
C PRO A 59 -25.65 -7.32 -7.76
N VAL A 60 -25.67 -6.66 -6.61
CA VAL A 60 -25.30 -7.25 -5.31
C VAL A 60 -26.56 -7.84 -4.67
N PRO A 61 -26.56 -9.13 -4.27
CA PRO A 61 -27.74 -9.78 -3.69
C PRO A 61 -28.04 -9.23 -2.30
N ARG A 62 -29.26 -9.49 -1.82
CA ARG A 62 -29.64 -9.15 -0.45
C ARG A 62 -28.68 -9.82 0.54
N ASN A 63 -28.33 -9.10 1.61
CA ASN A 63 -27.45 -9.56 2.68
C ASN A 63 -25.99 -9.84 2.25
N GLU A 64 -25.58 -9.38 1.06
CA GLU A 64 -24.17 -9.33 0.71
C GLU A 64 -23.66 -7.90 0.78
N THR A 65 -22.46 -7.75 1.33
CA THR A 65 -21.71 -6.51 1.28
C THR A 65 -20.35 -6.81 0.66
N TRP A 66 -19.97 -6.00 -0.32
CA TRP A 66 -18.70 -6.11 -1.04
C TRP A 66 -17.92 -4.83 -0.86
N VAL A 67 -16.60 -4.98 -0.69
CA VAL A 67 -15.66 -3.87 -0.68
C VAL A 67 -14.76 -4.03 -1.88
N VAL A 68 -14.67 -2.99 -2.70
CA VAL A 68 -13.71 -2.90 -3.81
C VAL A 68 -12.69 -1.84 -3.43
N GLY A 69 -11.40 -2.13 -3.52
CA GLY A 69 -10.38 -1.15 -3.18
C GLY A 69 -8.95 -1.61 -3.39
N TRP A 70 -8.03 -0.78 -2.94
CA TRP A 70 -6.60 -0.98 -3.08
C TRP A 70 -5.99 -1.66 -1.85
N ILE A 71 -5.11 -2.64 -2.10
CA ILE A 71 -4.24 -3.28 -1.11
C ILE A 71 -2.81 -3.01 -1.54
N GLN A 72 -1.96 -2.55 -0.63
CA GLN A 72 -0.53 -2.33 -0.87
C GLN A 72 0.29 -3.22 0.05
N ALA A 73 1.40 -3.74 -0.44
CA ALA A 73 2.38 -4.45 0.37
C ALA A 73 3.81 -4.04 0.00
N CYS A 74 4.64 -3.85 1.02
CA CYS A 74 6.06 -3.58 0.89
C CYS A 74 6.81 -4.89 0.61
N THR A 75 7.63 -4.91 -0.44
CA THR A 75 8.45 -6.07 -0.84
C THR A 75 9.92 -5.89 -0.50
N GLN A 76 10.38 -4.63 -0.45
CA GLN A 76 11.74 -4.27 -0.08
C GLN A 76 11.70 -2.98 0.73
N MET A 77 12.52 -2.92 1.78
CA MET A 77 12.70 -1.72 2.59
C MET A 77 14.14 -1.61 3.05
N GLU A 78 14.78 -0.53 2.63
CA GLU A 78 16.06 -0.05 3.12
C GLU A 78 15.91 1.42 3.54
N PHE A 79 16.15 1.69 4.81
CA PHE A 79 16.08 3.05 5.34
C PHE A 79 17.25 3.32 6.26
N TYR A 80 18.05 4.32 5.91
CA TYR A 80 19.27 4.72 6.61
C TYR A 80 19.32 6.24 6.81
N ASN A 81 19.67 6.68 8.02
CA ASN A 81 20.01 8.07 8.33
C ASN A 81 21.44 8.12 8.85
N THR A 82 22.30 8.90 8.19
CA THR A 82 23.74 9.02 8.53
C THR A 82 24.02 10.33 9.24
N TYR A 83 24.71 10.25 10.38
CA TYR A 83 24.98 11.38 11.27
C TYR A 83 26.48 11.73 11.31
N GLY A 84 27.03 12.21 10.18
CA GLY A 84 28.46 12.47 10.03
C GLY A 84 29.30 11.22 10.36
N ASP A 85 30.37 11.42 11.12
CA ASP A 85 31.26 10.32 11.55
C ASP A 85 30.76 9.59 12.81
N ILE A 86 29.62 9.99 13.39
CA ILE A 86 29.08 9.42 14.64
C ILE A 86 28.45 8.05 14.39
N GLY A 87 27.85 7.87 13.22
CA GLY A 87 27.24 6.60 12.81
C GLY A 87 25.92 6.78 12.08
N MET A 88 25.12 5.72 12.10
CA MET A 88 23.90 5.60 11.31
C MET A 88 22.77 4.98 12.12
N SER A 89 21.54 5.46 11.91
CA SER A 89 20.33 4.75 12.33
C SER A 89 19.69 4.08 11.11
N SER A 90 19.15 2.89 11.27
CA SER A 90 18.43 2.19 10.20
C SER A 90 17.10 1.62 10.67
N TRP A 91 16.18 1.43 9.74
CA TRP A 91 15.00 0.60 9.95
C TRP A 91 15.00 -0.55 8.96
N GLU A 92 14.66 -1.73 9.47
CA GLU A 92 14.57 -2.94 8.68
C GLU A 92 13.32 -3.74 9.08
N LEU A 93 12.84 -4.54 8.14
CA LEU A 93 11.79 -5.54 8.36
C LEU A 93 12.47 -6.92 8.27
N PRO A 94 12.85 -7.55 9.40
CA PRO A 94 13.67 -8.77 9.39
C PRO A 94 13.07 -9.89 8.56
N GLU A 95 11.75 -10.05 8.55
CA GLU A 95 11.08 -11.07 7.74
C GLU A 95 11.21 -10.85 6.24
N LEU A 96 11.25 -9.60 5.76
CA LEU A 96 11.52 -9.29 4.34
C LEU A 96 13.01 -9.48 4.04
N ARG A 97 13.89 -8.95 4.90
CA ARG A 97 15.36 -9.06 4.74
C ARG A 97 15.83 -10.52 4.69
N GLU A 98 15.26 -11.36 5.55
CA GLU A 98 15.60 -12.78 5.65
C GLU A 98 14.78 -13.64 4.66
N CYS A 99 14.05 -13.01 3.73
CA CYS A 99 13.22 -13.65 2.72
C CYS A 99 12.22 -14.68 3.29
N ARG A 100 11.81 -14.50 4.55
CA ARG A 100 10.79 -15.36 5.21
C ARG A 100 9.40 -15.08 4.68
N VAL A 101 9.15 -13.84 4.27
CA VAL A 101 7.93 -13.42 3.59
C VAL A 101 8.30 -12.68 2.31
N LYS A 102 7.41 -12.74 1.31
CA LYS A 102 7.62 -12.05 0.02
C LYS A 102 7.20 -10.58 0.05
N ALA A 103 6.24 -10.26 0.92
CA ALA A 103 5.69 -8.93 1.05
C ALA A 103 5.07 -8.78 2.46
N ILE A 104 5.06 -7.57 2.99
CA ILE A 104 4.38 -7.19 4.24
C ILE A 104 3.28 -6.19 3.90
N SER A 105 2.07 -6.43 4.42
CA SER A 105 0.94 -5.53 4.22
C SER A 105 1.26 -4.13 4.73
N ASP A 106 0.98 -3.12 3.92
CA ASP A 106 1.17 -1.69 4.24
C ASP A 106 -0.11 -1.03 4.76
N SER A 107 -1.05 -1.84 5.26
CA SER A 107 -2.30 -1.36 5.86
C SER A 107 -2.04 -0.75 7.24
N ASP A 108 -2.79 0.29 7.60
CA ASP A 108 -2.80 0.91 8.94
C ASP A 108 -3.22 -0.04 10.09
N GLY A 109 -3.77 -1.21 9.76
CA GLY A 109 -4.22 -2.24 10.69
C GLY A 109 -5.67 -2.06 11.15
N VAL A 110 -6.23 -0.85 11.01
CA VAL A 110 -7.64 -0.54 11.31
C VAL A 110 -8.53 -1.00 10.16
N SER A 111 -8.09 -0.72 8.92
CA SER A 111 -8.82 -1.02 7.70
C SER A 111 -8.33 -2.30 7.01
N TYR A 112 -7.60 -3.16 7.72
CA TYR A 112 -6.98 -4.35 7.17
C TYR A 112 -7.97 -5.20 6.34
N PRO A 113 -7.63 -5.61 5.10
CA PRO A 113 -6.32 -5.50 4.45
C PRO A 113 -6.14 -4.27 3.54
N TRP A 114 -7.09 -3.33 3.56
CA TRP A 114 -7.10 -2.18 2.64
C TRP A 114 -6.02 -1.17 3.00
N TYR A 115 -5.41 -0.56 2.00
CA TYR A 115 -4.42 0.49 2.21
C TYR A 115 -5.03 1.71 2.94
N GLY A 116 -6.27 2.07 2.59
CA GLY A 116 -7.03 3.12 3.27
C GLY A 116 -8.54 2.86 3.20
N ASN A 117 -9.34 3.79 3.71
CA ASN A 117 -10.80 3.64 3.79
C ASN A 117 -11.59 4.84 3.23
N THR A 118 -10.90 5.78 2.58
CA THR A 118 -11.53 6.98 2.04
C THR A 118 -11.84 6.77 0.56
N THR A 119 -11.00 7.28 -0.33
CA THR A 119 -11.11 7.03 -1.77
C THR A 119 -10.58 5.67 -2.20
N GLU A 120 -9.82 5.02 -1.32
CA GLU A 120 -9.10 3.78 -1.58
C GLU A 120 -10.03 2.58 -1.66
N THR A 121 -11.23 2.71 -1.07
CA THR A 121 -12.23 1.65 -1.02
C THR A 121 -13.64 2.18 -1.28
N VAL A 122 -14.48 1.36 -1.90
CA VAL A 122 -15.92 1.58 -2.05
C VAL A 122 -16.64 0.36 -1.51
N THR A 123 -17.63 0.59 -0.64
CA THR A 123 -18.49 -0.46 -0.08
C THR A 123 -19.84 -0.48 -0.79
N LEU A 124 -20.24 -1.64 -1.29
CA LEU A 124 -21.53 -1.91 -1.90
C LEU A 124 -22.32 -2.90 -1.05
N THR A 125 -23.46 -2.46 -0.51
CA THR A 125 -24.38 -3.31 0.25
C THR A 125 -25.60 -3.61 -0.59
N GLY A 126 -25.91 -4.89 -0.77
CA GLY A 126 -27.10 -5.30 -1.48
C GLY A 126 -28.38 -5.21 -0.65
N PRO A 127 -29.55 -5.33 -1.28
CA PRO A 127 -29.73 -5.64 -2.69
C PRO A 127 -29.52 -4.43 -3.60
N THR A 128 -28.79 -4.61 -4.71
CA THR A 128 -28.81 -3.66 -5.84
C THR A 128 -29.44 -4.35 -7.06
N SER A 129 -30.26 -3.62 -7.81
CA SER A 129 -31.01 -4.16 -8.96
C SER A 129 -30.32 -3.96 -10.30
N LYS A 130 -29.35 -3.05 -10.36
CA LYS A 130 -28.58 -2.70 -11.57
C LYS A 130 -27.09 -2.80 -11.28
N PRO A 131 -26.25 -3.02 -12.31
CA PRO A 131 -24.80 -2.91 -12.17
C PRO A 131 -24.40 -1.55 -11.61
N SER A 132 -23.41 -1.54 -10.73
CA SER A 132 -22.89 -0.33 -10.09
C SER A 132 -21.55 0.04 -10.71
N ARG A 133 -21.42 1.27 -11.22
CA ARG A 133 -20.14 1.85 -11.64
C ARG A 133 -19.52 2.55 -10.43
N LEU A 134 -18.26 2.26 -10.16
CA LEU A 134 -17.48 2.88 -9.10
C LEU A 134 -16.11 3.28 -9.62
N THR A 135 -15.55 4.27 -8.96
CA THR A 135 -14.15 4.69 -9.11
C THR A 135 -13.50 4.55 -7.74
N VAL A 136 -12.36 3.88 -7.68
CA VAL A 136 -11.53 3.78 -6.49
C VAL A 136 -10.16 4.35 -6.81
N SER A 137 -9.62 5.17 -5.91
CA SER A 137 -8.33 5.83 -6.11
C SER A 137 -7.49 5.79 -4.85
N MET A 138 -6.19 5.69 -5.06
CA MET A 138 -5.17 5.69 -4.02
C MET A 138 -4.23 6.86 -4.28
N ASN A 139 -3.88 7.56 -3.20
CA ASN A 139 -2.98 8.70 -3.23
C ASN A 139 -1.99 8.58 -2.08
N ASP A 140 -0.83 7.99 -2.36
CA ASP A 140 0.19 7.67 -1.37
C ASP A 140 1.43 8.55 -1.57
N ASN A 141 2.09 8.91 -0.48
CA ASN A 141 3.40 9.53 -0.50
C ASN A 141 4.11 9.34 0.84
N PHE A 142 5.43 9.29 0.83
CA PHE A 142 6.22 9.34 2.05
C PHE A 142 6.30 10.78 2.54
N TYR A 143 5.92 10.99 3.79
CA TYR A 143 6.11 12.25 4.51
C TYR A 143 6.67 12.05 5.93
N PRO A 144 7.86 11.43 6.07
CA PRO A 144 8.44 11.16 7.38
C PRO A 144 9.12 12.39 8.00
N SER A 145 9.38 12.28 9.31
CA SER A 145 10.23 13.20 10.06
C SER A 145 11.51 12.46 10.50
N VAL A 146 12.67 13.06 10.29
CA VAL A 146 13.99 12.52 10.66
C VAL A 146 14.66 13.49 11.62
N THR A 147 15.18 13.00 12.74
CA THR A 147 15.84 13.87 13.73
C THR A 147 17.15 14.42 13.21
N TRP A 148 17.45 15.68 13.52
CA TRP A 148 18.74 16.30 13.17
C TRP A 148 19.91 15.72 13.95
N ALA A 149 19.68 15.39 15.22
CA ALA A 149 20.65 14.77 16.11
C ALA A 149 20.43 13.26 16.19
N VAL A 150 21.47 12.55 16.63
CA VAL A 150 21.35 11.13 16.96
C VAL A 150 20.36 10.99 18.13
N PRO A 151 19.32 10.14 18.03
CA PRO A 151 18.23 10.06 19.03
C PRO A 151 18.65 9.76 20.48
N ILE A 152 19.89 9.30 20.71
CA ILE A 152 20.46 8.98 22.03
C ILE A 152 21.48 10.01 22.53
N SER A 153 21.76 11.07 21.76
CA SER A 153 22.77 12.06 22.14
C SER A 153 22.20 13.15 23.05
N ASN A 154 22.99 13.57 24.05
CA ASN A 154 22.68 14.75 24.88
C ASN A 154 23.01 16.08 24.18
N SER A 155 23.35 16.03 22.89
CA SER A 155 23.75 17.19 22.09
C SER A 155 22.61 17.61 21.17
N ASN A 156 22.33 18.91 21.14
CA ASN A 156 21.37 19.50 20.20
C ASN A 156 22.04 19.94 18.88
N THR A 157 23.30 19.55 18.64
CA THR A 157 23.97 19.90 17.39
C THR A 157 23.42 19.05 16.24
N PRO A 158 22.95 19.67 15.14
CA PRO A 158 22.47 18.93 13.97
C PRO A 158 23.64 18.20 13.31
N MET A 159 23.51 16.89 13.16
CA MET A 159 24.55 15.99 12.64
C MET A 159 24.08 15.16 11.46
N LEU A 160 22.80 15.19 11.12
CA LEU A 160 22.24 14.49 9.97
C LEU A 160 22.89 15.00 8.67
N THR A 161 23.47 14.08 7.90
CA THR A 161 24.19 14.39 6.65
C THR A 161 23.56 13.71 5.44
N HIS A 162 23.04 12.49 5.60
CA HIS A 162 22.46 11.72 4.50
C HIS A 162 21.22 10.97 4.96
N ILE A 163 20.24 10.92 4.08
CA ILE A 163 19.05 10.09 4.21
C ILE A 163 18.97 9.23 2.96
N THR A 164 18.99 7.91 3.15
CA THR A 164 18.78 6.94 2.09
C THR A 164 17.50 6.19 2.39
N ARG A 165 16.58 6.20 1.44
CA ARG A 165 15.33 5.45 1.52
C ARG A 165 15.08 4.82 0.18
N ASP A 166 15.18 3.49 0.16
CA ASP A 166 14.89 2.66 -0.99
C ASP A 166 13.84 1.63 -0.58
N GLN A 167 12.68 1.71 -1.21
CA GLN A 167 11.54 0.86 -0.87
C GLN A 167 10.80 0.50 -2.14
N SER A 168 10.29 -0.72 -2.18
CA SER A 168 9.48 -1.21 -3.30
C SER A 168 8.15 -1.72 -2.79
N PHE A 169 7.10 -1.49 -3.58
CA PHE A 169 5.74 -1.85 -3.23
C PHE A 169 5.05 -2.58 -4.37
N ILE A 170 4.11 -3.43 -4.00
CA ILE A 170 3.13 -3.97 -4.92
C ILE A 170 1.75 -3.51 -4.48
N THR A 171 0.98 -3.02 -5.45
CA THR A 171 -0.40 -2.58 -5.23
C THR A 171 -1.38 -3.39 -6.07
N TRP A 172 -2.43 -3.90 -5.43
CA TRP A 172 -3.50 -4.69 -6.04
C TRP A 172 -4.85 -4.00 -5.92
N LEU A 173 -5.63 -4.07 -6.98
CA LEU A 173 -7.06 -3.78 -6.97
C LEU A 173 -7.82 -5.07 -6.62
N VAL A 174 -8.61 -5.06 -5.55
CA VAL A 174 -9.29 -6.24 -5.03
C VAL A 174 -10.77 -5.97 -4.79
N ALA A 175 -11.63 -6.93 -5.12
CA ALA A 175 -13.01 -6.99 -4.65
C ALA A 175 -13.17 -8.13 -3.67
N MET A 176 -13.70 -7.85 -2.48
CA MET A 176 -13.86 -8.83 -1.40
C MET A 176 -15.24 -8.76 -0.79
N ASN A 177 -15.87 -9.91 -0.57
CA ASN A 177 -17.10 -9.98 0.21
C ASN A 177 -16.78 -9.83 1.71
N SER A 178 -17.46 -8.92 2.39
CA SER A 178 -17.14 -8.57 3.77
C SER A 178 -17.48 -9.66 4.79
N ILE A 179 -18.44 -10.54 4.47
CA ILE A 179 -18.90 -11.63 5.34
C ILE A 179 -18.06 -12.88 5.12
N THR A 180 -17.94 -13.34 3.87
CA THR A 180 -17.21 -14.60 3.59
C THR A 180 -15.70 -14.40 3.56
N LYS A 181 -15.22 -13.15 3.47
CA LYS A 181 -13.80 -12.79 3.26
C LYS A 181 -13.19 -13.42 2.00
N VAL A 182 -14.03 -13.98 1.12
CA VAL A 182 -13.61 -14.47 -0.19
C VAL A 182 -13.48 -13.26 -1.12
N GLY A 183 -12.29 -13.07 -1.66
CA GLY A 183 -11.99 -12.00 -2.60
C GLY A 183 -11.46 -12.50 -3.92
N THR A 184 -11.51 -11.65 -4.94
CA THR A 184 -10.92 -11.89 -6.26
C THR A 184 -10.01 -10.72 -6.61
N HIS A 185 -8.78 -11.02 -7.05
CA HIS A 185 -7.87 -10.03 -7.60
C HIS A 185 -8.46 -9.51 -8.92
N LEU A 186 -8.63 -8.20 -9.03
CA LEU A 186 -9.19 -7.58 -10.23
C LEU A 186 -8.10 -7.24 -11.26
N ARG A 187 -6.83 -7.18 -10.84
CA ARG A 187 -5.66 -7.06 -11.72
C ARG A 187 -4.40 -7.65 -11.07
N GLU A 188 -3.49 -8.16 -11.90
CA GLU A 188 -2.40 -9.05 -11.48
C GLU A 188 -1.34 -8.37 -10.59
N GLN A 189 -0.85 -7.17 -10.95
CA GLN A 189 0.20 -6.48 -10.19
C GLN A 189 0.42 -5.06 -10.74
N LEU A 190 0.60 -4.07 -9.87
CA LEU A 190 1.23 -2.79 -10.20
C LEU A 190 2.50 -2.71 -9.36
N ASP A 191 3.66 -2.83 -10.02
CA ASP A 191 4.97 -2.62 -9.39
C ASP A 191 5.25 -1.12 -9.37
N VAL A 192 5.62 -0.61 -8.19
CA VAL A 192 5.93 0.80 -7.93
C VAL A 192 7.29 0.90 -7.28
#